data_AF-A0A2S0XSB0-F1
#
_entry.id   AF-A0A2S0XSB0-F1
#
_cell.length_a   1.000
_cell.length_b   1.000
_cell.length_c   1.000
_cell.angle_alpha   90.00
_cell.angle_beta   90.00
_cell.angle_gamma   90.00
#
_symmetry.space_group_name_H-M   'P 1'
#
loop_
_entity.id
_entity.type
_entity.pdbx_description
1 polymer ?
#
loop_
_entity_poly.entity_id
_entity_poly.type
_entity_poly.pdbx_seq_one_letter_code
_entity_poly.pdbx_strand_id
1 'polypeptide(L)'
;MWGLRRLLVLCAAGLFIAPAASVLAAAQQTLERVAPMRLFVSGHSLTDRPMLDKLAEMAAGTGRPVVWNMQNIGGSSLEQRSMGSDPERPWSGFKAGMDRNGGSVDVLAEFRQPSVGGATYDVLLVTELHSLLDTIMRQGTVRYLAEYQGRFLETNPLGAIWFMAPWLDVSDKEDPRDWIAYERLALPVWRCAVQAASGAAASGKSTSGIGFIPASLALAELVDHLTSAPRAGFEDMSPEDIVRALFTDTVHSTELGEAYIALIVLATIEGLDAQTVRMPAGVSDAQAQTLKSFAADFLSRYRAEPLDQCSGGISLSFAWAYSGYVGKTYRADFSWPRVAIQRLRDTARFGWNLRNAYSD
;
A
#
# COMPACT_ATOMS: atom_id res chain seq x y z
N MET A 1 -82.11 1.58 -26.51
CA MET A 1 -81.97 0.97 -25.17
C MET A 1 -80.53 0.46 -25.04
N TRP A 2 -79.78 0.99 -24.06
CA TRP A 2 -78.51 0.49 -23.48
C TRP A 2 -77.28 0.43 -24.44
N GLY A 3 -76.10 0.99 -24.18
CA GLY A 3 -75.54 1.76 -23.07
C GLY A 3 -74.04 2.01 -23.38
N LEU A 4 -73.63 3.27 -23.58
CA LEU A 4 -72.24 3.66 -23.79
C LEU A 4 -71.55 3.83 -22.43
N ARG A 5 -70.66 2.90 -22.07
CA ARG A 5 -69.72 3.08 -20.94
C ARG A 5 -68.56 3.97 -21.39
N ARG A 6 -68.51 5.21 -20.90
CA ARG A 6 -67.33 6.09 -20.98
C ARG A 6 -66.31 5.62 -19.94
N LEU A 7 -65.13 5.20 -20.41
CA LEU A 7 -63.95 4.97 -19.56
C LEU A 7 -63.37 6.35 -19.19
N LEU A 8 -63.38 6.69 -17.91
CA LEU A 8 -62.64 7.82 -17.34
C LEU A 8 -61.23 7.32 -17.02
N VAL A 9 -60.24 7.77 -17.78
CA VAL A 9 -58.82 7.60 -17.46
C VAL A 9 -58.41 8.76 -16.55
N LEU A 10 -58.28 8.48 -15.26
CA LEU A 10 -57.67 9.38 -14.29
C LEU A 10 -56.15 9.31 -14.43
N CYS A 11 -55.54 10.31 -15.06
CA CYS A 11 -54.11 10.57 -14.94
C CYS A 11 -53.83 11.16 -13.56
N ALA A 12 -53.42 10.32 -12.61
CA ALA A 12 -52.85 10.78 -11.35
C ALA A 12 -51.42 11.29 -11.59
N ALA A 13 -51.27 12.61 -11.71
CA ALA A 13 -49.96 13.26 -11.65
C ALA A 13 -49.47 13.24 -10.19
N GLY A 14 -48.78 12.15 -9.82
CA GLY A 14 -48.10 12.04 -8.53
C GLY A 14 -46.85 12.91 -8.52
N LEU A 15 -46.95 14.10 -7.93
CA LEU A 15 -45.79 14.93 -7.60
C LEU A 15 -45.02 14.22 -6.47
N PHE A 16 -43.96 13.48 -6.81
CA PHE A 16 -43.05 12.89 -5.82
C PHE A 16 -42.26 14.02 -5.17
N ILE A 17 -42.73 14.53 -4.03
CA ILE A 17 -41.92 15.36 -3.14
C ILE A 17 -40.88 14.43 -2.52
N ALA A 18 -39.66 14.41 -3.07
CA ALA A 18 -38.55 13.77 -2.41
C ALA A 18 -38.34 14.45 -1.04
N PRO A 19 -38.21 13.70 0.07
CA PRO A 19 -38.04 14.29 1.39
C PRO A 19 -36.75 15.12 1.40
N ALA A 20 -36.81 16.36 1.91
CA ALA A 20 -35.69 17.30 1.95
C ALA A 20 -34.41 16.70 2.58
N ALA A 21 -34.55 15.71 3.46
CA ALA A 21 -33.45 14.95 4.06
C ALA A 21 -32.60 14.18 3.02
N SER A 22 -33.20 13.64 1.95
CA SER A 22 -32.48 12.93 0.89
C SER A 22 -31.67 13.87 0.00
N VAL A 23 -32.16 15.09 -0.21
CA VAL A 23 -31.44 16.13 -0.97
C VAL A 23 -30.25 16.66 -0.18
N LEU A 24 -30.43 16.89 1.12
CA LEU A 24 -29.34 17.27 2.03
C LEU A 24 -28.26 16.19 2.14
N ALA A 25 -28.66 14.92 2.31
CA ALA A 25 -27.71 13.81 2.35
C ALA A 25 -26.91 13.65 1.04
N ALA A 26 -27.57 13.76 -0.12
CA ALA A 26 -26.91 13.69 -1.41
C ALA A 26 -25.97 14.89 -1.66
N ALA A 27 -26.37 16.10 -1.24
CA ALA A 27 -25.54 17.29 -1.33
C ALA A 27 -24.31 17.19 -0.41
N GLN A 28 -24.47 16.63 0.80
CA GLN A 28 -23.38 16.40 1.75
C GLN A 28 -22.41 15.33 1.24
N GLN A 29 -22.91 14.24 0.66
CA GLN A 29 -22.09 13.23 -0.03
C GLN A 29 -21.34 13.78 -1.24
N THR A 30 -21.95 14.73 -1.97
CA THR A 30 -21.31 15.38 -3.11
C THR A 30 -20.22 16.35 -2.63
N LEU A 31 -20.46 17.11 -1.57
CA LEU A 31 -19.47 18.01 -0.97
C LEU A 31 -18.29 17.24 -0.36
N GLU A 32 -18.53 16.10 0.30
CA GLU A 32 -17.46 15.23 0.82
C GLU A 32 -16.60 14.63 -0.30
N ARG A 33 -17.16 14.34 -1.48
CA ARG A 33 -16.39 13.86 -2.64
C ARG A 33 -15.52 14.94 -3.30
N VAL A 34 -15.85 16.21 -3.10
CA VAL A 34 -15.11 17.35 -3.68
C VAL A 34 -14.03 17.87 -2.71
N ALA A 35 -14.15 17.58 -1.41
CA ALA A 35 -13.15 17.97 -0.43
C ALA A 35 -11.80 17.25 -0.67
N PRO A 36 -10.65 17.95 -0.54
CA PRO A 36 -9.34 17.33 -0.68
C PRO A 36 -9.17 16.16 0.29
N MET A 37 -8.63 15.03 -0.20
CA MET A 37 -8.23 13.93 0.69
C MET A 37 -6.96 14.33 1.44
N ARG A 38 -7.00 14.26 2.78
CA ARG A 38 -5.86 14.56 3.63
C ARG A 38 -5.14 13.27 3.99
N LEU A 39 -3.92 13.11 3.49
CA LEU A 39 -3.11 11.90 3.62
C LEU A 39 -1.91 12.13 4.55
N PHE A 40 -1.75 11.32 5.59
CA PHE A 40 -0.49 11.23 6.30
C PHE A 40 0.23 9.93 5.93
N VAL A 41 1.53 10.00 5.67
CA VAL A 41 2.34 8.84 5.29
C VAL A 41 3.41 8.57 6.36
N SER A 42 3.41 7.39 6.98
CA SER A 42 4.54 6.95 7.81
C SER A 42 5.34 5.88 7.07
N GLY A 43 6.58 6.22 6.72
CA GLY A 43 7.39 5.34 5.90
C GLY A 43 8.86 5.72 5.80
N HIS A 44 9.47 5.36 4.69
CA HIS A 44 10.89 5.52 4.41
C HIS A 44 11.09 5.83 2.92
N SER A 45 12.28 5.56 2.38
CA SER A 45 12.66 5.87 1.00
C SER A 45 11.71 5.33 -0.09
N LEU A 46 10.99 4.23 0.13
CA LEU A 46 10.04 3.66 -0.86
C LEU A 46 8.68 4.37 -0.87
N THR A 47 8.46 5.28 0.08
CA THR A 47 7.26 6.13 0.16
C THR A 47 7.62 7.62 0.12
N ASP A 48 8.87 7.93 -0.22
CA ASP A 48 9.37 9.30 -0.26
C ASP A 48 9.03 9.99 -1.58
N ARG A 49 9.48 11.23 -1.74
CA ARG A 49 9.51 11.89 -3.04
C ARG A 49 10.41 11.11 -4.01
N PRO A 50 10.00 10.97 -5.28
CA PRO A 50 8.90 11.68 -5.94
C PRO A 50 7.52 10.98 -5.89
N MET A 51 7.38 9.82 -5.24
CA MET A 51 6.14 9.03 -5.23
C MET A 51 4.91 9.83 -4.80
N LEU A 52 5.01 10.52 -3.66
CA LEU A 52 3.90 11.30 -3.09
C LEU A 52 3.58 12.57 -3.89
N ASP A 53 4.57 13.14 -4.57
CA ASP A 53 4.33 14.27 -5.48
C ASP A 53 3.51 13.82 -6.70
N LYS A 54 3.87 12.67 -7.29
CA LYS A 54 3.13 12.06 -8.41
C LYS A 54 1.71 11.65 -8.02
N LEU A 55 1.54 11.07 -6.83
CA LEU A 55 0.22 10.74 -6.30
C LEU A 55 -0.67 12.00 -6.21
N ALA A 56 -0.12 13.11 -5.70
CA ALA A 56 -0.86 14.36 -5.61
C ALA A 56 -1.18 14.95 -7.00
N GLU A 57 -0.25 14.88 -7.96
CA GLU A 57 -0.48 15.30 -9.35
C GLU A 57 -1.60 14.49 -10.01
N MET A 58 -1.58 13.16 -9.87
CA MET A 58 -2.62 12.26 -10.39
C MET A 58 -3.98 12.56 -9.75
N ALA A 59 -4.03 12.73 -8.43
CA ALA A 59 -5.26 13.01 -7.69
C ALA A 59 -5.86 14.38 -8.05
N ALA A 60 -5.05 15.39 -8.37
CA ALA A 60 -5.58 16.66 -8.86
C ALA A 60 -6.41 16.47 -10.16
N GLY A 61 -6.07 15.49 -10.99
CA GLY A 61 -6.80 15.15 -12.21
C GLY A 61 -8.14 14.43 -11.98
N THR A 62 -8.42 13.92 -10.78
CA THR A 62 -9.65 13.16 -10.47
C THR A 62 -10.78 14.03 -9.92
N GLY A 63 -10.52 15.33 -9.71
CA GLY A 63 -11.47 16.26 -9.07
C GLY A 63 -11.46 16.20 -7.54
N ARG A 64 -10.63 15.34 -6.94
CA ARG A 64 -10.41 15.25 -5.49
C ARG A 64 -8.91 15.30 -5.19
N PRO A 65 -8.32 16.50 -5.05
CA PRO A 65 -6.88 16.63 -4.87
C PRO A 65 -6.44 15.99 -3.53
N VAL A 66 -5.20 15.50 -3.50
CA VAL A 66 -4.59 15.00 -2.26
C VAL A 66 -3.69 16.07 -1.66
N VAL A 67 -3.93 16.34 -0.38
CA VAL A 67 -3.04 17.14 0.45
C VAL A 67 -2.36 16.19 1.42
N TRP A 68 -1.04 16.17 1.44
CA TRP A 68 -0.31 15.19 2.23
C TRP A 68 0.76 15.80 3.12
N ASN A 69 1.11 15.07 4.18
CA ASN A 69 2.34 15.23 4.95
C ASN A 69 2.89 13.83 5.30
N MET A 70 4.07 13.76 5.92
CA MET A 70 4.70 12.47 6.20
C MET A 70 5.57 12.44 7.45
N GLN A 71 5.92 11.23 7.84
CA GLN A 71 7.07 10.89 8.66
C GLN A 71 7.98 10.00 7.82
N ASN A 72 9.09 10.57 7.36
CA ASN A 72 10.15 9.84 6.68
C ASN A 72 11.32 9.57 7.62
N ILE A 73 11.72 8.30 7.76
CA ILE A 73 13.04 7.94 8.27
C ILE A 73 13.65 6.93 7.30
N GLY A 74 14.78 7.28 6.68
CA GLY A 74 15.45 6.42 5.69
C GLY A 74 15.75 5.02 6.23
N GLY A 75 15.32 3.99 5.48
CA GLY A 75 15.55 2.58 5.83
C GLY A 75 14.94 2.13 7.16
N SER A 76 13.95 2.84 7.70
CA SER A 76 13.44 2.52 9.02
C SER A 76 12.30 1.50 9.00
N SER A 77 12.14 0.78 10.11
CA SER A 77 10.97 -0.05 10.39
C SER A 77 9.83 0.72 11.07
N LEU A 78 8.67 0.06 11.19
CA LEU A 78 7.56 0.53 12.01
C LEU A 78 7.98 0.72 13.48
N GLU A 79 8.75 -0.22 14.03
CA GLU A 79 9.29 -0.13 15.39
C GLU A 79 10.11 1.15 15.58
N GLN A 80 11.04 1.41 14.66
CA GLN A 80 11.90 2.58 14.76
C GLN A 80 11.11 3.89 14.64
N ARG A 81 10.10 3.94 13.77
CA ARG A 81 9.24 5.12 13.60
C ARG A 81 8.23 5.32 14.72
N SER A 82 7.97 4.31 15.54
CA SER A 82 7.04 4.39 16.68
C SER A 82 7.79 4.35 18.01
N MET A 83 8.30 3.19 18.40
CA MET A 83 9.01 2.95 19.66
C MET A 83 10.29 3.78 19.79
N GLY A 84 11.02 3.97 18.68
CA GLY A 84 12.34 4.59 18.67
C GLY A 84 13.45 3.63 19.12
N SER A 85 14.67 4.14 19.24
CA SER A 85 15.86 3.35 19.62
C SER A 85 16.30 3.54 21.08
N ASP A 86 15.70 4.48 21.81
CA ASP A 86 16.02 4.77 23.20
C ASP A 86 15.10 3.96 24.14
N PRO A 87 15.62 2.94 24.84
CA PRO A 87 14.82 2.10 25.72
C PRO A 87 14.25 2.87 26.93
N GLU A 88 14.88 3.98 27.32
CA GLU A 88 14.41 4.83 28.43
C GLU A 88 13.26 5.77 27.99
N ARG A 89 13.03 5.87 26.67
CA ARG A 89 12.00 6.72 26.07
C ARG A 89 11.19 5.92 25.06
N PRO A 90 10.37 4.96 25.54
CA PRO A 90 9.47 4.24 24.66
C PRO A 90 8.57 5.24 23.92
N TRP A 91 8.26 4.93 22.66
CA TRP A 91 7.43 5.76 21.78
C TRP A 91 8.06 7.10 21.36
N SER A 92 9.36 7.27 21.58
CA SER A 92 10.09 8.47 21.12
C SER A 92 10.21 8.55 19.60
N GLY A 93 10.09 7.41 18.90
CA GLY A 93 10.12 7.32 17.44
C GLY A 93 9.03 8.16 16.77
N PHE A 94 7.87 8.36 17.40
CA PHE A 94 6.82 9.24 16.87
C PHE A 94 7.27 10.70 16.73
N LYS A 95 8.36 11.11 17.38
CA LYS A 95 8.97 12.45 17.25
C LYS A 95 10.21 12.47 16.36
N ALA A 96 10.49 11.36 15.70
CA ALA A 96 11.62 11.19 14.81
C ALA A 96 11.16 11.22 13.35
N GLY A 97 12.09 11.64 12.48
CA GLY A 97 11.88 11.71 11.04
C GLY A 97 11.54 13.10 10.53
N MET A 98 11.33 13.15 9.23
CA MET A 98 11.13 14.37 8.48
C MET A 98 9.73 14.45 7.87
N ASP A 99 9.21 15.66 7.82
CA ASP A 99 7.97 16.03 7.14
C ASP A 99 8.20 16.23 5.63
N ARG A 100 7.14 16.60 4.91
CA ARG A 100 7.20 16.84 3.46
C ARG A 100 8.18 17.94 3.00
N ASN A 101 8.62 18.79 3.92
CA ASN A 101 9.52 19.92 3.66
C ASN A 101 10.93 19.67 4.24
N GLY A 102 11.19 18.48 4.79
CA GLY A 102 12.45 18.15 5.45
C GLY A 102 12.56 18.65 6.90
N GLY A 103 11.49 19.21 7.46
CA GLY A 103 11.42 19.63 8.87
C GLY A 103 11.18 18.44 9.80
N SER A 104 11.50 18.56 11.09
CA SER A 104 11.19 17.52 12.07
C SER A 104 9.68 17.36 12.25
N VAL A 105 9.18 16.12 12.40
CA VAL A 105 7.76 15.84 12.65
C VAL A 105 7.54 15.19 14.02
N ASP A 106 6.49 15.63 14.73
CA ASP A 106 5.88 14.91 15.85
C ASP A 106 4.55 14.35 15.36
N VAL A 107 4.52 13.05 15.03
CA VAL A 107 3.37 12.36 14.41
C VAL A 107 2.11 12.53 15.25
N LEU A 108 2.22 12.44 16.59
CA LEU A 108 1.05 12.51 17.45
C LEU A 108 0.53 13.95 17.57
N ALA A 109 1.42 14.95 17.55
CA ALA A 109 1.00 16.34 17.43
C ALA A 109 0.35 16.61 16.06
N GLU A 110 0.96 16.10 14.99
CA GLU A 110 0.53 16.26 13.61
C GLU A 110 -0.84 15.60 13.34
N PHE A 111 -1.15 14.44 13.94
CA PHE A 111 -2.50 13.86 13.88
C PHE A 111 -3.57 14.74 14.54
N ARG A 112 -3.25 15.37 15.68
CA ARG A 112 -4.19 16.24 16.41
C ARG A 112 -4.39 17.59 15.74
N GLN A 113 -3.31 18.17 15.20
CA GLN A 113 -3.29 19.48 14.58
C GLN A 113 -2.42 19.43 13.33
N PRO A 114 -2.97 18.96 12.20
CA PRO A 114 -2.23 18.86 10.95
C PRO A 114 -1.65 20.21 10.51
N SER A 115 -0.36 20.21 10.19
CA SER A 115 0.33 21.38 9.63
C SER A 115 -0.06 21.64 8.17
N VAL A 116 -0.68 20.66 7.51
CA VAL A 116 -1.16 20.74 6.12
C VAL A 116 -2.64 20.37 6.07
N GLY A 117 -3.43 21.05 5.23
CA GLY A 117 -4.84 20.72 5.00
C GLY A 117 -5.83 21.24 6.04
N GLY A 118 -5.36 21.77 7.18
CA GLY A 118 -6.15 22.56 8.13
C GLY A 118 -7.20 21.80 8.95
N ALA A 119 -7.28 20.48 8.83
CA ALA A 119 -8.13 19.61 9.62
C ALA A 119 -7.56 18.18 9.60
N THR A 120 -8.07 17.32 10.49
CA THR A 120 -7.56 15.95 10.71
C THR A 120 -7.42 15.15 9.42
N TYR A 121 -6.38 14.31 9.37
CA TYR A 121 -6.11 13.43 8.24
C TYR A 121 -7.24 12.42 8.03
N ASP A 122 -7.62 12.21 6.77
CA ASP A 122 -8.62 11.21 6.36
C ASP A 122 -8.00 9.82 6.23
N VAL A 123 -6.75 9.78 5.77
CA VAL A 123 -6.04 8.56 5.44
C VAL A 123 -4.68 8.54 6.11
N LEU A 124 -4.36 7.41 6.73
CA LEU A 124 -3.01 7.04 7.12
C LEU A 124 -2.50 5.95 6.18
N LEU A 125 -1.44 6.26 5.43
CA LEU A 125 -0.68 5.27 4.66
C LEU A 125 0.57 4.89 5.45
N VAL A 126 0.77 3.60 5.67
CA VAL A 126 1.92 3.08 6.41
C VAL A 126 2.59 1.99 5.61
N THR A 127 3.91 1.90 5.67
CA THR A 127 4.66 0.75 5.14
C THR A 127 5.58 0.17 6.21
N GLU A 128 6.17 -0.98 5.94
CA GLU A 128 7.21 -1.60 6.77
C GLU A 128 8.55 -1.55 6.01
N LEU A 129 9.67 -1.75 6.70
CA LEU A 129 10.94 -2.01 6.05
C LEU A 129 10.83 -3.21 5.07
N HIS A 130 11.59 -3.18 3.98
CA HIS A 130 11.50 -4.17 2.90
C HIS A 130 11.95 -5.60 3.25
N SER A 131 12.52 -5.86 4.44
CA SER A 131 13.04 -7.18 4.83
C SER A 131 12.03 -8.05 5.61
N LEU A 132 10.99 -8.53 4.93
CA LEU A 132 9.80 -9.22 5.47
C LEU A 132 9.99 -10.11 6.72
N LEU A 133 10.80 -11.19 6.69
CA LEU A 133 10.87 -12.08 7.86
C LEU A 133 11.63 -11.47 9.03
N ASP A 134 12.66 -10.66 8.76
CA ASP A 134 13.35 -9.95 9.84
C ASP A 134 12.44 -8.89 10.46
N THR A 135 11.61 -8.21 9.67
CA THR A 135 10.69 -7.17 10.16
C THR A 135 9.53 -7.75 10.96
N ILE A 136 8.81 -8.75 10.43
CA ILE A 136 7.70 -9.39 11.16
C ILE A 136 8.18 -9.98 12.47
N MET A 137 9.29 -10.73 12.45
CA MET A 137 9.68 -11.52 13.62
C MET A 137 10.53 -10.78 14.64
N ARG A 138 11.32 -9.80 14.21
CA ARG A 138 12.25 -9.09 15.12
C ARG A 138 11.77 -7.69 15.45
N GLN A 139 11.06 -7.05 14.52
CA GLN A 139 10.67 -5.65 14.62
C GLN A 139 9.17 -5.49 14.86
N GLY A 140 8.43 -6.56 15.16
CA GLY A 140 7.09 -6.47 15.73
C GLY A 140 6.05 -5.78 14.83
N THR A 141 6.11 -5.97 13.51
CA THR A 141 5.21 -5.33 12.52
C THR A 141 3.75 -5.33 12.97
N VAL A 142 3.21 -6.46 13.45
CA VAL A 142 1.83 -6.60 13.93
C VAL A 142 1.51 -5.60 15.04
N ARG A 143 2.36 -5.59 16.09
CA ARG A 143 2.20 -4.73 17.26
C ARG A 143 2.28 -3.25 16.90
N TYR A 144 3.32 -2.85 16.17
CA TYR A 144 3.54 -1.43 15.90
C TYR A 144 2.58 -0.87 14.85
N LEU A 145 2.13 -1.70 13.90
CA LEU A 145 1.05 -1.33 13.00
C LEU A 145 -0.27 -1.12 13.76
N ALA A 146 -0.60 -1.99 14.72
CA ALA A 146 -1.77 -1.82 15.59
C ALA A 146 -1.66 -0.54 16.45
N GLU A 147 -0.45 -0.18 16.92
CA GLU A 147 -0.22 1.09 17.62
C GLU A 147 -0.50 2.30 16.71
N TYR A 148 0.02 2.32 15.48
CA TYR A 148 -0.28 3.38 14.51
C TYR A 148 -1.79 3.52 14.27
N GLN A 149 -2.48 2.39 14.09
CA GLN A 149 -3.93 2.36 13.92
C GLN A 149 -4.64 2.97 15.13
N GLY A 150 -4.28 2.56 16.35
CA GLY A 150 -4.86 3.09 17.59
C GLY A 150 -4.68 4.61 17.70
N ARG A 151 -3.44 5.10 17.53
CA ARG A 151 -3.10 6.52 17.62
C ARG A 151 -3.79 7.38 16.56
N PHE A 152 -3.92 6.86 15.35
CA PHE A 152 -4.59 7.57 14.28
C PHE A 152 -6.10 7.70 14.57
N LEU A 153 -6.74 6.59 14.94
CA LEU A 153 -8.19 6.55 15.20
C LEU A 153 -8.59 7.27 16.48
N GLU A 154 -7.68 7.48 17.44
CA GLU A 154 -7.88 8.39 18.58
C GLU A 154 -8.20 9.83 18.13
N THR A 155 -7.68 10.25 16.97
CA THR A 155 -7.87 11.61 16.43
C THR A 155 -8.93 11.68 15.34
N ASN A 156 -9.08 10.63 14.54
CA ASN A 156 -10.13 10.50 13.53
C ASN A 156 -10.74 9.09 13.54
N PRO A 157 -11.83 8.85 14.30
CA PRO A 157 -12.48 7.54 14.38
C PRO A 157 -13.03 7.01 13.04
N LEU A 158 -13.21 7.89 12.05
CA LEU A 158 -13.68 7.55 10.71
C LEU A 158 -12.53 7.45 9.68
N GLY A 159 -11.29 7.66 10.11
CA GLY A 159 -10.13 7.63 9.24
C GLY A 159 -9.86 6.23 8.68
N ALA A 160 -9.35 6.18 7.45
CA ALA A 160 -8.92 4.94 6.83
C ALA A 160 -7.42 4.72 7.04
N ILE A 161 -7.02 3.48 7.33
CA ILE A 161 -5.61 3.10 7.42
C ILE A 161 -5.31 2.11 6.30
N TRP A 162 -4.21 2.33 5.59
CA TRP A 162 -3.73 1.44 4.54
C TRP A 162 -2.28 1.03 4.80
N PHE A 163 -2.03 -0.27 4.71
CA PHE A 163 -0.68 -0.82 4.69
C PHE A 163 -0.22 -1.03 3.25
N MET A 164 0.89 -0.41 2.87
CA MET A 164 1.55 -0.63 1.59
C MET A 164 2.64 -1.69 1.73
N ALA A 165 2.48 -2.82 1.05
CA ALA A 165 3.47 -3.88 1.05
C ALA A 165 4.76 -3.41 0.35
N PRO A 166 5.90 -3.33 1.07
CA PRO A 166 7.18 -3.03 0.45
C PRO A 166 7.67 -4.23 -0.35
N TRP A 167 8.53 -4.00 -1.33
CA TRP A 167 9.23 -5.04 -2.10
C TRP A 167 10.68 -5.15 -1.66
N LEU A 168 11.26 -6.33 -1.83
CA LEU A 168 12.67 -6.60 -1.58
C LEU A 168 13.52 -6.21 -2.80
N ASP A 169 14.83 -6.06 -2.58
CA ASP A 169 15.83 -5.84 -3.61
C ASP A 169 15.71 -6.84 -4.77
N VAL A 170 15.72 -6.33 -6.01
CA VAL A 170 15.86 -7.07 -7.26
C VAL A 170 17.30 -7.53 -7.40
N SER A 171 17.55 -8.81 -7.09
CA SER A 171 18.90 -9.40 -7.05
C SER A 171 19.57 -9.52 -8.41
N ASP A 172 18.78 -9.64 -9.47
CA ASP A 172 19.25 -9.83 -10.84
C ASP A 172 18.30 -9.08 -11.79
N LYS A 173 18.79 -8.01 -12.41
CA LYS A 173 17.99 -7.19 -13.34
C LYS A 173 17.88 -7.82 -14.73
N GLU A 174 18.83 -8.68 -15.11
CA GLU A 174 18.78 -9.40 -16.38
C GLU A 174 17.77 -10.55 -16.31
N ASP A 175 17.65 -11.18 -15.14
CA ASP A 175 16.71 -12.26 -14.86
C ASP A 175 15.93 -12.05 -13.54
N PRO A 176 14.86 -11.23 -13.55
CA PRO A 176 14.10 -10.91 -12.34
C PRO A 176 13.17 -12.04 -11.86
N ARG A 177 13.19 -13.23 -12.49
CA ARG A 177 12.23 -14.31 -12.20
C ARG A 177 12.24 -14.77 -10.75
N ASP A 178 13.42 -14.87 -10.13
CA ASP A 178 13.55 -15.26 -8.72
C ASP A 178 12.91 -14.23 -7.79
N TRP A 179 13.07 -12.94 -8.10
CA TRP A 179 12.47 -11.84 -7.35
C TRP A 179 10.94 -11.85 -7.49
N ILE A 180 10.44 -12.01 -8.71
CA ILE A 180 9.00 -12.12 -8.99
C ILE A 180 8.37 -13.30 -8.23
N ALA A 181 9.03 -14.46 -8.26
CA ALA A 181 8.58 -15.64 -7.54
C ALA A 181 8.56 -15.41 -6.02
N TYR A 182 9.57 -14.71 -5.49
CA TYR A 182 9.59 -14.31 -4.08
C TYR A 182 8.42 -13.39 -3.71
N GLU A 183 8.18 -12.32 -4.46
CA GLU A 183 7.13 -11.34 -4.14
C GLU A 183 5.72 -11.97 -4.18
N ARG A 184 5.48 -12.90 -5.11
CA ARG A 184 4.25 -13.71 -5.14
C ARG A 184 4.06 -14.55 -3.88
N LEU A 185 5.14 -15.14 -3.38
CA LEU A 185 5.11 -15.94 -2.15
C LEU A 185 5.03 -15.08 -0.88
N ALA A 186 5.53 -13.85 -0.92
CA ALA A 186 5.54 -12.91 0.20
C ALA A 186 4.16 -12.29 0.47
N LEU A 187 3.35 -12.09 -0.58
CA LEU A 187 2.07 -11.39 -0.45
C LEU A 187 1.13 -11.97 0.64
N PRO A 188 0.85 -13.29 0.70
CA PRO A 188 -0.02 -13.84 1.75
C PRO A 188 0.52 -13.59 3.17
N VAL A 189 1.84 -13.58 3.33
CA VAL A 189 2.48 -13.31 4.62
C VAL A 189 2.23 -11.86 5.05
N TRP A 190 2.41 -10.90 4.15
CA TRP A 190 2.09 -9.50 4.41
C TRP A 190 0.61 -9.30 4.76
N ARG A 191 -0.30 -9.90 3.99
CA ARG A 191 -1.75 -9.82 4.27
C ARG A 191 -2.08 -10.37 5.66
N CYS A 192 -1.46 -11.48 6.06
CA CYS A 192 -1.66 -12.06 7.39
C CYS A 192 -1.14 -11.18 8.53
N ALA A 193 0.01 -10.53 8.36
CA ALA A 193 0.50 -9.57 9.35
C ALA A 193 -0.48 -8.39 9.52
N VAL A 194 -1.04 -7.87 8.42
CA VAL A 194 -2.03 -6.78 8.46
C VAL A 194 -3.36 -7.21 9.06
N GLN A 195 -3.82 -8.42 8.76
CA GLN A 195 -5.03 -8.99 9.37
C GLN A 195 -4.85 -9.19 10.89
N ALA A 196 -3.69 -9.69 11.32
CA ALA A 196 -3.38 -9.84 12.74
C ALA A 196 -3.36 -8.47 13.45
N ALA A 197 -2.72 -7.46 12.85
CA ALA A 197 -2.68 -6.10 13.41
C ALA A 197 -4.09 -5.49 13.55
N SER A 198 -4.93 -5.67 12.53
CA SER A 198 -6.33 -5.22 12.55
C SER A 198 -7.13 -5.88 13.66
N GLY A 199 -6.93 -7.19 13.89
CA GLY A 199 -7.58 -7.95 14.96
C GLY A 199 -7.13 -7.53 16.36
N ALA A 200 -5.84 -7.25 16.54
CA ALA A 200 -5.27 -6.79 17.81
C ALA A 200 -5.91 -5.46 18.24
N ALA A 201 -6.09 -4.50 17.33
CA ALA A 201 -6.72 -3.21 17.62
C ALA A 201 -8.23 -3.30 17.88
N ALA A 202 -8.93 -4.27 17.26
CA ALA A 202 -10.38 -4.44 17.44
C ALA A 202 -10.78 -4.84 18.87
N SER A 203 -9.86 -5.43 19.63
CA SER A 203 -10.04 -5.64 21.08
C SER A 203 -10.13 -4.33 21.90
N GLY A 204 -9.82 -3.18 21.26
CA GLY A 204 -9.62 -1.87 21.89
C GLY A 204 -10.59 -0.74 21.51
N LYS A 205 -11.77 -1.00 20.92
CA LYS A 205 -12.88 -0.05 20.55
C LYS A 205 -13.04 0.34 19.07
N SER A 206 -12.18 -0.11 18.15
CA SER A 206 -12.32 0.23 16.71
C SER A 206 -12.84 -0.93 15.87
N THR A 207 -13.78 -0.66 14.96
CA THR A 207 -14.24 -1.61 13.92
C THR A 207 -13.58 -1.38 12.56
N SER A 208 -12.77 -0.34 12.41
CA SER A 208 -12.12 0.02 11.13
C SER A 208 -10.87 -0.83 10.94
N GLY A 209 -10.93 -1.82 10.04
CA GLY A 209 -9.77 -2.65 9.67
C GLY A 209 -8.70 -1.86 8.90
N ILE A 210 -7.52 -2.44 8.79
CA ILE A 210 -6.42 -1.89 7.98
C ILE A 210 -6.55 -2.43 6.55
N GLY A 211 -6.70 -1.54 5.58
CA GLY A 211 -6.69 -1.87 4.16
C GLY A 211 -5.30 -2.28 3.68
N PHE A 212 -5.21 -2.98 2.56
CA PHE A 212 -3.96 -3.50 2.02
C PHE A 212 -3.71 -3.02 0.59
N ILE A 213 -2.53 -2.43 0.35
CA ILE A 213 -2.07 -2.02 -0.97
C ILE A 213 -0.96 -2.99 -1.42
N PRO A 214 -1.20 -3.82 -2.45
CA PRO A 214 -0.27 -4.85 -2.90
C PRO A 214 0.83 -4.28 -3.82
N ALA A 215 1.51 -3.22 -3.37
CA ALA A 215 2.50 -2.52 -4.19
C ALA A 215 3.64 -3.44 -4.65
N SER A 216 4.15 -4.31 -3.76
CA SER A 216 5.22 -5.25 -4.10
C SER A 216 4.81 -6.26 -5.19
N LEU A 217 3.64 -6.89 -5.05
CA LEU A 217 3.11 -7.80 -6.08
C LEU A 217 2.80 -7.04 -7.38
N ALA A 218 2.21 -5.84 -7.30
CA ALA A 218 1.87 -5.04 -8.46
C ALA A 218 3.11 -4.71 -9.31
N LEU A 219 4.23 -4.41 -8.65
CA LEU A 219 5.51 -4.13 -9.31
C LEU A 219 6.12 -5.41 -9.89
N ALA A 220 6.10 -6.51 -9.15
CA ALA A 220 6.60 -7.80 -9.62
C ALA A 220 5.84 -8.31 -10.85
N GLU A 221 4.51 -8.25 -10.84
CA GLU A 221 3.72 -8.67 -12.00
C GLU A 221 3.84 -7.69 -13.17
N LEU A 222 4.07 -6.40 -12.92
CA LEU A 222 4.36 -5.44 -14.00
C LEU A 222 5.67 -5.81 -14.70
N VAL A 223 6.74 -6.08 -13.93
CA VAL A 223 8.02 -6.51 -14.50
C VAL A 223 7.81 -7.78 -15.33
N ASP A 224 7.16 -8.81 -14.77
CA ASP A 224 6.84 -10.05 -15.49
C ASP A 224 6.08 -9.78 -16.80
N HIS A 225 5.09 -8.90 -16.76
CA HIS A 225 4.27 -8.53 -17.92
C HIS A 225 5.05 -7.83 -19.04
N LEU A 226 5.95 -6.92 -18.67
CA LEU A 226 6.77 -6.14 -19.60
C LEU A 226 7.92 -6.99 -20.16
N THR A 227 8.55 -7.85 -19.37
CA THR A 227 9.69 -8.67 -19.82
C THR A 227 9.26 -9.92 -20.60
N SER A 228 8.00 -10.35 -20.49
CA SER A 228 7.50 -11.55 -21.17
C SER A 228 7.13 -11.33 -22.64
N ALA A 229 6.84 -10.10 -23.06
CA ALA A 229 6.51 -9.77 -24.44
C ALA A 229 6.65 -8.25 -24.68
N PRO A 230 6.96 -7.80 -25.91
CA PRO A 230 6.97 -6.38 -26.27
C PRO A 230 5.64 -5.68 -25.93
N ARG A 231 5.72 -4.50 -25.31
CA ARG A 231 4.57 -3.65 -24.94
C ARG A 231 4.78 -2.23 -25.39
N ALA A 232 3.68 -1.52 -25.68
CA ALA A 232 3.69 -0.13 -26.10
C ALA A 232 4.52 0.77 -25.15
N GLY A 233 5.55 1.41 -25.68
CA GLY A 233 6.49 2.24 -24.92
C GLY A 233 7.68 1.49 -24.31
N PHE A 234 7.81 0.19 -24.58
CA PHE A 234 8.85 -0.70 -24.06
C PHE A 234 9.34 -1.71 -25.12
N GLU A 235 8.86 -1.65 -26.37
CA GLU A 235 9.05 -2.72 -27.37
C GLU A 235 10.50 -2.98 -27.73
N ASP A 236 11.33 -1.94 -27.70
CA ASP A 236 12.75 -2.00 -28.10
C ASP A 236 13.68 -2.23 -26.89
N MET A 237 13.14 -2.43 -25.68
CA MET A 237 13.92 -2.60 -24.46
C MET A 237 14.23 -4.08 -24.21
N SER A 238 15.46 -4.38 -23.78
CA SER A 238 15.78 -5.68 -23.21
C SER A 238 15.11 -5.87 -21.84
N PRO A 239 15.02 -7.11 -21.32
CA PRO A 239 14.53 -7.33 -19.95
C PRO A 239 15.28 -6.50 -18.90
N GLU A 240 16.61 -6.38 -19.02
CA GLU A 240 17.42 -5.56 -18.11
C GLU A 240 17.06 -4.06 -18.23
N ASP A 241 16.89 -3.56 -19.46
CA ASP A 241 16.51 -2.16 -19.68
C ASP A 241 15.12 -1.86 -19.12
N ILE A 242 14.17 -2.79 -19.22
CA ILE A 242 12.84 -2.67 -18.61
C ILE A 242 12.96 -2.56 -17.09
N VAL A 243 13.74 -3.44 -16.45
CA VAL A 243 13.94 -3.38 -15.00
C VAL A 243 14.66 -2.09 -14.60
N ARG A 244 15.66 -1.64 -15.36
CA ARG A 244 16.34 -0.34 -15.13
C ARG A 244 15.43 0.86 -15.37
N ALA A 245 14.46 0.74 -16.27
CA ALA A 245 13.47 1.78 -16.48
C ALA A 245 12.52 1.94 -15.28
N LEU A 246 12.37 0.92 -14.44
CA LEU A 246 11.52 0.93 -13.24
C LEU A 246 12.31 1.13 -11.93
N PHE A 247 13.57 0.71 -11.89
CA PHE A 247 14.42 0.76 -10.69
C PHE A 247 15.75 1.48 -10.92
N THR A 248 16.05 2.48 -10.08
CA THR A 248 17.32 3.22 -10.10
C THR A 248 18.46 2.35 -9.58
N ASP A 249 18.26 1.66 -8.47
CA ASP A 249 19.18 0.68 -7.91
C ASP A 249 18.48 -0.68 -7.72
N THR A 250 18.86 -1.50 -6.75
CA THR A 250 18.23 -2.80 -6.52
C THR A 250 16.85 -2.68 -5.88
N VAL A 251 16.48 -1.56 -5.25
CA VAL A 251 15.24 -1.44 -4.47
C VAL A 251 14.48 -0.14 -4.71
N HIS A 252 15.16 0.97 -4.98
CA HIS A 252 14.53 2.25 -5.23
C HIS A 252 14.02 2.35 -6.67
N SER A 253 12.83 2.93 -6.84
CA SER A 253 12.22 3.10 -8.14
C SER A 253 12.77 4.33 -8.89
N THR A 254 12.62 4.34 -10.21
CA THR A 254 12.80 5.52 -11.07
C THR A 254 11.55 6.40 -11.03
N GLU A 255 11.60 7.56 -11.69
CA GLU A 255 10.40 8.40 -11.93
C GLU A 255 9.22 7.63 -12.56
N LEU A 256 9.50 6.64 -13.41
CA LEU A 256 8.47 5.80 -14.05
C LEU A 256 7.93 4.75 -13.07
N GLY A 257 8.82 4.09 -12.31
CA GLY A 257 8.42 3.15 -11.26
C GLY A 257 7.59 3.82 -10.17
N GLU A 258 8.01 4.99 -9.71
CA GLU A 258 7.28 5.78 -8.71
C GLU A 258 5.92 6.28 -9.24
N ALA A 259 5.82 6.61 -10.53
CA ALA A 259 4.53 6.92 -11.15
C ALA A 259 3.60 5.71 -11.11
N TYR A 260 4.09 4.52 -11.42
CA TYR A 260 3.28 3.31 -11.36
C TYR A 260 2.84 2.96 -9.93
N ILE A 261 3.73 3.06 -8.94
CA ILE A 261 3.37 2.84 -7.53
C ILE A 261 2.34 3.86 -7.06
N ALA A 262 2.52 5.15 -7.38
CA ALA A 262 1.55 6.20 -7.07
C ALA A 262 0.16 5.90 -7.68
N LEU A 263 0.09 5.38 -8.92
CA LEU A 263 -1.15 4.95 -9.56
C LEU A 263 -1.82 3.81 -8.77
N ILE A 264 -1.07 2.78 -8.38
CA ILE A 264 -1.58 1.64 -7.60
C ILE A 264 -2.11 2.11 -6.25
N VAL A 265 -1.37 2.97 -5.54
CA VAL A 265 -1.77 3.53 -4.24
C VAL A 265 -3.07 4.35 -4.41
N LEU A 266 -3.11 5.29 -5.34
CA LEU A 266 -4.26 6.16 -5.56
C LEU A 266 -5.51 5.37 -5.96
N ALA A 267 -5.39 4.48 -6.95
CA ALA A 267 -6.51 3.68 -7.43
C ALA A 267 -7.03 2.69 -6.37
N THR A 268 -6.16 2.24 -5.46
CA THR A 268 -6.56 1.40 -4.32
C THR A 268 -7.31 2.21 -3.27
N ILE A 269 -6.76 3.34 -2.82
CA ILE A 269 -7.35 4.16 -1.75
C ILE A 269 -8.68 4.77 -2.18
N GLU A 270 -8.76 5.34 -3.38
CA GLU A 270 -9.95 6.04 -3.88
C GLU A 270 -10.91 5.09 -4.62
N GLY A 271 -10.56 3.81 -4.80
CA GLY A 271 -11.38 2.84 -5.52
C GLY A 271 -11.60 3.17 -7.00
N LEU A 272 -10.65 3.89 -7.61
CA LEU A 272 -10.74 4.35 -8.99
C LEU A 272 -10.44 3.23 -9.99
N ASP A 273 -10.94 3.41 -11.22
CA ASP A 273 -10.42 2.71 -12.39
C ASP A 273 -9.12 3.38 -12.83
N ALA A 274 -8.00 2.64 -12.76
CA ALA A 274 -6.68 3.12 -13.11
C ALA A 274 -6.58 3.64 -14.56
N GLN A 275 -7.45 3.18 -15.47
CA GLN A 275 -7.52 3.68 -16.86
C GLN A 275 -7.86 5.17 -16.94
N THR A 276 -8.67 5.64 -15.98
CA THR A 276 -9.20 7.01 -15.96
C THR A 276 -8.22 8.01 -15.34
N VAL A 277 -7.18 7.53 -14.66
CA VAL A 277 -6.19 8.37 -14.01
C VAL A 277 -5.28 8.99 -15.08
N ARG A 278 -5.01 10.29 -14.95
CA ARG A 278 -4.02 10.96 -15.79
C ARG A 278 -2.62 10.70 -15.21
N MET A 279 -1.71 10.16 -16.03
CA MET A 279 -0.31 9.95 -15.61
C MET A 279 0.44 11.29 -15.52
N PRO A 280 1.43 11.41 -14.61
CA PRO A 280 2.21 12.61 -14.41
C PRO A 280 3.08 12.94 -15.62
N ALA A 281 3.56 14.17 -15.68
CA ALA A 281 4.53 14.58 -16.69
C ALA A 281 5.78 13.68 -16.70
N GLY A 282 6.36 13.48 -17.88
CA GLY A 282 7.55 12.64 -18.08
C GLY A 282 7.28 11.17 -18.37
N VAL A 283 6.03 10.71 -18.26
CA VAL A 283 5.59 9.40 -18.77
C VAL A 283 5.05 9.59 -20.19
N SER A 284 5.60 8.88 -21.18
CA SER A 284 5.08 8.96 -22.56
C SER A 284 3.66 8.38 -22.66
N ASP A 285 2.87 8.82 -23.64
CA ASP A 285 1.48 8.35 -23.81
C ASP A 285 1.40 6.82 -23.97
N ALA A 286 2.36 6.21 -24.70
CA ALA A 286 2.43 4.76 -24.90
C ALA A 286 2.69 4.03 -23.58
N GLN A 287 3.68 4.48 -22.79
CA GLN A 287 3.97 3.92 -21.47
C GLN A 287 2.79 4.13 -20.52
N ALA A 288 2.21 5.33 -20.51
CA ALA A 288 1.06 5.67 -19.69
C ALA A 288 -0.12 4.73 -19.98
N GLN A 289 -0.43 4.45 -21.25
CA GLN A 289 -1.50 3.54 -21.60
C GLN A 289 -1.20 2.10 -21.17
N THR A 290 0.04 1.62 -21.39
CA THR A 290 0.48 0.29 -20.94
C THR A 290 0.34 0.14 -19.42
N LEU A 291 0.88 1.08 -18.65
CA LEU A 291 0.87 1.04 -17.19
C LEU A 291 -0.55 1.09 -16.61
N LYS A 292 -1.42 1.96 -17.16
CA LYS A 292 -2.81 2.07 -16.72
C LYS A 292 -3.63 0.84 -17.04
N SER A 293 -3.47 0.27 -18.24
CA SER A 293 -4.12 -0.98 -18.60
C SER A 293 -3.70 -2.12 -17.69
N PHE A 294 -2.40 -2.27 -17.47
CA PHE A 294 -1.91 -3.28 -16.56
C PHE A 294 -2.44 -3.07 -15.14
N ALA A 295 -2.38 -1.85 -14.60
CA ALA A 295 -2.87 -1.53 -13.26
C ALA A 295 -4.37 -1.84 -13.09
N ALA A 296 -5.21 -1.50 -14.07
CA ALA A 296 -6.64 -1.77 -14.02
C ALA A 296 -6.94 -3.27 -14.00
N ASP A 297 -6.29 -4.04 -14.88
CA ASP A 297 -6.44 -5.50 -14.94
C ASP A 297 -5.91 -6.17 -13.67
N PHE A 298 -4.74 -5.74 -13.19
CA PHE A 298 -4.13 -6.22 -11.95
C PHE A 298 -5.05 -5.98 -10.75
N LEU A 299 -5.51 -4.74 -10.54
CA LEU A 299 -6.39 -4.41 -9.41
C LEU A 299 -7.73 -5.13 -9.51
N SER A 300 -8.28 -5.30 -10.71
CA SER A 300 -9.50 -6.08 -10.91
C SER A 300 -9.33 -7.55 -10.48
N ARG A 301 -8.22 -8.20 -10.89
CA ARG A 301 -7.91 -9.58 -10.46
C ARG A 301 -7.68 -9.65 -8.95
N TYR A 302 -6.83 -8.77 -8.44
CA TYR A 302 -6.47 -8.73 -7.02
C TYR A 302 -7.69 -8.56 -6.11
N ARG A 303 -8.64 -7.69 -6.47
CA ARG A 303 -9.89 -7.49 -5.72
C ARG A 303 -10.84 -8.69 -5.76
N ALA A 304 -10.72 -9.54 -6.78
CA ALA A 304 -11.52 -10.75 -6.92
C ALA A 304 -10.91 -11.96 -6.18
N GLU A 305 -9.64 -11.86 -5.74
CA GLU A 305 -9.00 -12.92 -4.97
C GLU A 305 -9.64 -13.06 -3.58
N PRO A 306 -9.87 -14.30 -3.11
CA PRO A 306 -10.31 -14.52 -1.74
C PRO A 306 -9.24 -14.07 -0.75
N LEU A 307 -9.68 -13.59 0.42
CA LEU A 307 -8.77 -13.29 1.52
C LEU A 307 -8.06 -14.56 1.99
N ASP A 308 -6.80 -14.39 2.38
CA ASP A 308 -5.97 -15.49 2.87
C ASP A 308 -6.48 -16.02 4.23
N GLN A 309 -6.38 -17.35 4.42
CA GLN A 309 -6.65 -17.96 5.71
C GLN A 309 -5.38 -17.93 6.57
N CYS A 310 -5.29 -16.96 7.47
CA CYS A 310 -4.08 -16.67 8.26
C CYS A 310 -3.87 -17.56 9.50
N SER A 311 -4.52 -18.71 9.58
CA SER A 311 -4.52 -19.57 10.77
C SER A 311 -3.29 -20.47 10.93
N GLY A 312 -2.42 -20.57 9.92
CA GLY A 312 -1.33 -21.55 9.86
C GLY A 312 0.07 -21.06 10.25
N GLY A 313 0.22 -19.79 10.64
CA GLY A 313 1.55 -19.17 10.74
C GLY A 313 2.24 -19.06 9.38
N ILE A 314 3.53 -18.75 9.37
CA ILE A 314 4.31 -18.71 8.13
C ILE A 314 4.76 -20.12 7.73
N SER A 315 4.52 -20.50 6.48
CA SER A 315 4.84 -21.84 5.97
C SER A 315 6.34 -22.09 5.86
N LEU A 316 6.75 -23.36 6.02
CA LEU A 316 8.14 -23.77 5.83
C LEU A 316 8.62 -23.54 4.39
N SER A 317 7.73 -23.69 3.41
CA SER A 317 8.03 -23.40 2.00
C SER A 317 8.35 -21.93 1.79
N PHE A 318 7.61 -21.02 2.43
CA PHE A 318 7.93 -19.60 2.41
C PHE A 318 9.26 -19.30 3.09
N ALA A 319 9.50 -19.82 4.30
CA ALA A 319 10.76 -19.61 5.01
C ALA A 319 11.98 -20.11 4.19
N TRP A 320 11.83 -21.21 3.47
CA TRP A 320 12.83 -21.72 2.54
C TRP A 320 13.03 -20.80 1.34
N ALA A 321 11.97 -20.31 0.71
CA ALA A 321 12.04 -19.39 -0.43
C ALA A 321 12.71 -18.06 -0.01
N TYR A 322 12.27 -17.47 1.09
CA TYR A 322 12.83 -16.25 1.68
C TYR A 322 14.33 -16.40 1.94
N SER A 323 14.74 -17.45 2.67
CA SER A 323 16.15 -17.63 3.04
C SER A 323 17.05 -17.89 1.83
N GLY A 324 16.52 -18.55 0.79
CA GLY A 324 17.21 -18.72 -0.48
C GLY A 324 17.42 -17.39 -1.20
N TYR A 325 16.35 -16.62 -1.34
CA TYR A 325 16.38 -15.34 -2.04
C TYR A 325 17.25 -14.30 -1.33
N VAL A 326 17.08 -14.12 -0.02
CA VAL A 326 17.90 -13.22 0.81
C VAL A 326 19.37 -13.65 0.81
N GLY A 327 19.65 -14.96 0.81
CA GLY A 327 21.01 -15.47 0.68
C GLY A 327 21.67 -15.07 -0.64
N LYS A 328 20.95 -15.20 -1.76
CA LYS A 328 21.42 -14.76 -3.09
C LYS A 328 21.65 -13.25 -3.13
N THR A 329 20.72 -12.48 -2.56
CA THR A 329 20.68 -11.02 -2.68
C THR A 329 21.72 -10.32 -1.82
N TYR A 330 21.89 -10.72 -0.55
CA TYR A 330 22.70 -9.98 0.42
C TYR A 330 23.98 -10.71 0.85
N ARG A 331 24.22 -11.93 0.36
CA ARG A 331 25.36 -12.77 0.78
C ARG A 331 26.06 -13.44 -0.41
N ALA A 332 26.08 -12.77 -1.55
CA ALA A 332 26.75 -13.27 -2.76
C ALA A 332 28.24 -13.62 -2.53
N ASP A 333 28.90 -12.92 -1.60
CA ASP A 333 30.33 -13.14 -1.27
C ASP A 333 30.60 -14.37 -0.40
N PHE A 334 29.57 -15.07 0.08
CA PHE A 334 29.75 -16.21 0.98
C PHE A 334 29.97 -17.50 0.18
N SER A 335 30.87 -18.37 0.65
CA SER A 335 31.03 -19.68 0.02
C SER A 335 29.75 -20.50 0.11
N TRP A 336 29.43 -21.24 -0.96
CA TRP A 336 28.20 -22.07 -1.06
C TRP A 336 27.92 -22.93 0.19
N PRO A 337 28.90 -23.61 0.82
CA PRO A 337 28.64 -24.38 2.04
C PRO A 337 28.14 -23.52 3.21
N ARG A 338 28.67 -22.30 3.37
CA ARG A 338 28.25 -21.37 4.44
C ARG A 338 26.83 -20.86 4.20
N VAL A 339 26.48 -20.52 2.96
CA VAL A 339 25.12 -20.11 2.60
C VAL A 339 24.12 -21.24 2.87
N ALA A 340 24.45 -22.48 2.49
CA ALA A 340 23.58 -23.64 2.72
C ALA A 340 23.33 -23.92 4.21
N ILE A 341 24.39 -23.93 5.04
CA ILE A 341 24.27 -24.13 6.50
C ILE A 341 23.44 -23.02 7.14
N GLN A 342 23.72 -21.76 6.78
CA GLN A 342 22.99 -20.63 7.34
C GLN A 342 21.53 -20.63 6.90
N ARG A 343 21.23 -21.02 5.65
CA ARG A 343 19.86 -21.20 5.16
C ARG A 343 19.09 -22.23 5.98
N LEU A 344 19.70 -23.38 6.27
CA LEU A 344 19.10 -24.40 7.14
C LEU A 344 18.83 -23.86 8.54
N ARG A 345 19.81 -23.14 9.12
CA ARG A 345 19.67 -22.52 10.43
C ARG A 345 18.55 -21.47 10.47
N ASP A 346 18.53 -20.56 9.50
CA ASP A 346 17.54 -19.49 9.39
C ASP A 346 16.14 -20.11 9.19
N THR A 347 16.01 -21.09 8.30
CA THR A 347 14.74 -21.82 8.06
C THR A 347 14.25 -22.52 9.32
N ALA A 348 15.13 -23.20 10.06
CA ALA A 348 14.75 -23.88 11.32
C ALA A 348 14.35 -22.88 12.40
N ARG A 349 15.11 -21.78 12.56
CA ARG A 349 14.79 -20.69 13.49
C ARG A 349 13.43 -20.07 13.17
N PHE A 350 13.19 -19.81 11.89
CA PHE A 350 11.90 -19.31 11.43
C PHE A 350 10.81 -20.34 11.72
N GLY A 351 10.91 -21.57 11.23
CA GLY A 351 9.89 -22.61 11.47
C GLY A 351 9.55 -22.84 12.95
N TRP A 352 10.51 -22.67 13.86
CA TRP A 352 10.28 -22.77 15.31
C TRP A 352 9.48 -21.59 15.87
N ASN A 353 9.91 -20.35 15.60
CA ASN A 353 9.27 -19.14 16.14
C ASN A 353 7.92 -18.84 15.45
N LEU A 354 7.70 -19.34 14.24
CA LEU A 354 6.54 -19.00 13.40
C LEU A 354 5.22 -19.67 13.80
N ARG A 355 5.23 -20.64 14.72
CA ARG A 355 3.99 -21.19 15.30
C ARG A 355 3.20 -20.17 16.11
N ASN A 356 3.86 -19.11 16.60
CA ASN A 356 3.26 -18.10 17.47
C ASN A 356 3.34 -16.67 16.90
N ALA A 357 3.83 -16.48 15.67
CA ALA A 357 4.16 -15.14 15.14
C ALA A 357 2.97 -14.17 15.00
N TYR A 358 1.74 -14.66 15.13
CA TYR A 358 0.51 -13.86 15.08
C TYR A 358 -0.33 -13.98 16.37
N SER A 359 0.24 -14.53 17.45
CA SER A 359 -0.49 -14.91 18.67
C SER A 359 -0.19 -14.03 19.89
N ASP A 360 0.75 -13.07 19.75
CA ASP A 360 1.09 -12.07 20.75
C ASP A 360 0.38 -10.75 20.44
#